data_AF-A0A6N6S2G5-F1
#
_entry.id   AF-A0A6N6S2G5-F1
#
_cell.length_a   1.000
_cell.length_b   1.000
_cell.length_c   1.000
_cell.angle_alpha   90.00
_cell.angle_beta   90.00
_cell.angle_gamma   90.00
#
_symmetry.space_group_name_H-M   'P 1'
#
loop_
_entity.id
_entity.type
_entity.pdbx_description
1 polymer ?
#
loop_
_entity_poly.entity_id
_entity_poly.type
_entity_poly.pdbx_seq_one_letter_code
_entity_poly.pdbx_strand_id
1 'polypeptide(L)' 'YGYDAFGERYTDMVESGIIDAAKVVKVALQNGASIATLLLTTNAVIGEIPEEKEGAASAPCGHRH' A
#
# COMPACT_ATOMS: atom_id res chain seq x y z
N TYR A 1 -10.57 -23.79 -13.87
CA TYR A 1 -10.21 -24.38 -12.57
C TYR A 1 -9.24 -23.49 -11.81
N GLY A 2 -9.45 -23.36 -10.50
CA GLY A 2 -8.57 -22.68 -9.55
C GLY A 2 -8.77 -23.22 -8.13
N TYR A 3 -8.07 -22.64 -7.16
CA TYR A 3 -8.09 -23.11 -5.77
C TYR A 3 -9.09 -22.29 -4.95
N ASP A 4 -10.12 -22.95 -4.44
CA ASP A 4 -11.00 -22.38 -3.42
C ASP A 4 -10.27 -22.44 -2.07
N ALA A 5 -9.83 -21.27 -1.61
CA ALA A 5 -9.09 -21.15 -0.36
C ALA A 5 -9.95 -21.38 0.89
N PHE A 6 -11.28 -21.18 0.81
CA PHE A 6 -12.19 -21.44 1.93
C PHE A 6 -12.53 -22.93 2.02
N GLY A 7 -12.75 -23.57 0.87
CA GLY A 7 -13.09 -24.99 0.76
C GLY A 7 -11.91 -25.95 0.64
N GLU A 8 -10.69 -25.42 0.63
CA GLU A 8 -9.41 -26.13 0.50
C GLU A 8 -9.34 -27.15 -0.65
N ARG A 9 -9.92 -26.80 -1.80
CA ARG A 9 -10.04 -27.72 -2.95
C ARG A 9 -9.93 -27.02 -4.29
N TYR A 10 -9.57 -27.78 -5.32
CA TYR A 10 -9.64 -27.29 -6.70
C TYR A 10 -11.08 -27.41 -7.23
N THR A 11 -11.57 -26.32 -7.82
CA THR A 11 -12.94 -26.24 -8.37
C THR A 11 -12.95 -25.43 -9.67
N ASP A 12 -14.02 -25.56 -10.46
CA ASP A 12 -14.36 -24.52 -11.42
C ASP A 12 -14.78 -23.26 -10.63
N MET A 13 -14.04 -22.18 -10.78
CA MET A 13 -14.25 -20.96 -9.99
C MET A 13 -15.45 -20.15 -10.48
N VAL A 14 -15.82 -20.28 -11.75
CA VAL A 14 -16.97 -19.57 -12.33
C VAL A 14 -18.25 -20.22 -11.84
N GLU A 15 -18.33 -21.56 -11.91
CA GLU A 15 -19.47 -22.31 -11.39
C GLU A 15 -19.62 -22.15 -9.87
N SER A 16 -18.51 -22.04 -9.13
CA SER A 16 -18.54 -21.82 -7.67
C SER A 16 -18.80 -20.36 -7.28
N GLY A 17 -18.98 -19.45 -8.24
CA GLY A 17 -19.26 -18.03 -7.99
C GLY A 17 -18.06 -17.21 -7.45
N ILE A 18 -16.85 -17.76 -7.51
CA ILE A 18 -15.61 -17.09 -7.11
C ILE A 18 -15.11 -16.29 -8.33
N ILE A 19 -15.68 -15.11 -8.53
CA ILE A 19 -15.43 -14.27 -9.70
C ILE A 19 -15.00 -12.86 -9.32
N ASP A 20 -13.99 -12.35 -10.03
CA ASP A 20 -13.56 -10.95 -9.97
C ASP A 20 -13.90 -10.23 -11.28
N ALA A 21 -14.29 -8.96 -11.19
CA ALA A 21 -14.51 -8.16 -12.38
C ALA A 21 -13.20 -7.97 -13.16
N ALA A 22 -13.24 -8.18 -14.49
CA ALA A 22 -12.05 -8.06 -15.35
C ALA A 22 -11.32 -6.70 -15.20
N LYS A 23 -12.08 -5.62 -14.94
CA LYS A 23 -11.51 -4.29 -14.67
C LYS A 23 -10.65 -4.26 -13.41
N VAL A 24 -11.04 -4.96 -12.35
CA VAL A 24 -10.31 -4.97 -11.07
C VAL A 24 -8.94 -5.61 -11.26
N VAL A 25 -8.89 -6.82 -11.83
CA VAL A 25 -7.64 -7.55 -12.06
C VAL A 25 -6.72 -6.78 -13.02
N LYS A 26 -7.28 -6.22 -14.11
CA LYS A 26 -6.50 -5.46 -15.09
C LYS A 26 -5.88 -4.20 -14.48
N VAL A 27 -6.66 -3.41 -13.75
CA VAL A 27 -6.18 -2.16 -13.14
C VAL A 27 -5.15 -2.47 -12.06
N ALA A 28 -5.36 -3.50 -11.24
CA ALA A 28 -4.40 -3.91 -10.22
C ALA A 28 -3.03 -4.25 -10.83
N LEU A 29 -3.02 -5.07 -11.89
CA LEU A 29 -1.78 -5.43 -12.57
C LEU A 29 -1.10 -4.23 -13.23
N GLN A 30 -1.86 -3.39 -13.92
CA GLN A 30 -1.31 -2.20 -14.61
C GLN A 30 -0.71 -1.20 -13.62
N ASN A 31 -1.38 -0.95 -12.50
CA ASN A 31 -0.87 -0.05 -11.47
C ASN A 31 0.40 -0.61 -10.81
N GLY A 32 0.41 -1.91 -10.49
CA GLY A 32 1.57 -2.59 -9.93
C GLY A 32 2.78 -2.55 -10.88
N ALA A 33 2.57 -2.86 -12.16
CA ALA A 33 3.61 -2.79 -13.18
C ALA A 33 4.15 -1.36 -13.36
N SER A 34 3.29 -0.35 -13.29
CA SER A 34 3.68 1.07 -13.38
C SER A 34 4.65 1.46 -12.25
N ILE A 35 4.30 1.16 -11.00
CA ILE A 35 5.16 1.45 -9.84
C ILE A 35 6.46 0.63 -9.87
N ALA A 36 6.38 -0.66 -10.21
CA ALA A 36 7.56 -1.50 -10.35
C ALA A 36 8.52 -0.94 -11.42
N THR A 37 7.99 -0.48 -12.55
CA THR A 37 8.79 0.15 -13.62
C THR A 37 9.46 1.42 -13.10
N LEU A 38 8.71 2.31 -12.44
CA LEU A 38 9.25 3.52 -11.83
C LEU A 38 10.43 3.21 -10.91
N LEU A 39 10.27 2.24 -10.00
CA LEU A 39 11.32 1.85 -9.05
C LEU A 39 12.54 1.25 -9.75
N LEU A 40 12.35 0.38 -10.74
CA LEU A 40 13.45 -0.27 -11.47
C LEU A 40 14.27 0.71 -12.31
N THR A 41 13.66 1.77 -12.84
CA THR A 41 14.35 2.77 -13.67
C THR A 41 14.88 3.97 -12.88
N THR A 42 14.57 4.05 -11.59
CA THR A 42 15.03 5.16 -10.73
C THR A 42 16.35 4.78 -10.07
N ASN A 43 17.43 5.49 -10.42
CA ASN A 43 18.78 5.18 -9.93
C ASN A 43 19.02 5.60 -8.47
N ALA A 44 18.28 6.58 -7.94
CA ALA A 44 18.42 7.06 -6.57
C ALA A 44 17.11 7.64 -6.04
N VAL A 45 16.86 7.45 -4.74
CA VAL A 45 15.78 8.08 -3.99
C VAL A 45 16.43 8.84 -2.84
N ILE A 46 16.19 10.15 -2.76
CA ILE A 46 16.73 11.01 -1.69
C ILE A 46 15.58 11.34 -0.75
N GLY A 47 15.78 11.05 0.54
CA GLY A 47 14.85 11.43 1.61
C GLY A 47 15.50 12.43 2.58
N GLU A 48 14.67 13.26 3.21
CA GLU A 48 15.11 14.16 4.28
C GLU A 48 15.13 13.41 5.62
N ILE A 49 16.10 13.75 6.48
CA ILE A 49 16.15 13.23 7.84
C ILE A 49 15.09 13.99 8.66
N PRO A 50 14.19 13.30 9.38
CA PRO A 50 13.25 13.97 10.28
C PRO A 50 14.01 14.81 11.31
N GLU A 51 13.74 16.11 11.37
CA GLU A 51 14.32 16.98 12.39
C GLU A 51 13.71 16.68 13.77
N GLU A 52 14.56 16.52 14.79
CA GLU A 52 14.11 16.55 16.17
C GLU A 52 13.67 17.98 16.52
N LYS A 53 12.37 18.17 16.77
CA LYS A 53 11.88 19.44 17.29
C LYS A 53 12.32 19.60 18.75
N GLU A 54 13.41 20.33 19.00
CA GLU A 54 13.67 20.93 20.31
C GLU A 54 12.55 21.93 20.62
N GLY A 55 11.59 21.55 21.47
CA GLY A 55 10.51 22.47 21.85
C GLY A 55 9.26 21.87 22.49
N ALA A 56 9.19 20.57 22.74
CA ALA A 56 8.08 19.97 23.50
C ALA A 56 8.30 20.05 25.02
N ALA A 57 8.78 21.17 25.55
CA ALA A 57 8.89 21.41 27.00
C ALA A 57 9.06 22.90 27.36
N SER A 58 8.10 23.76 27.03
CA SER A 58 7.89 25.00 27.78
C SER A 58 6.47 25.54 27.56
N ALA A 59 5.51 24.93 28.25
CA ALA A 59 4.28 25.66 28.59
C ALA A 59 4.68 26.88 29.43
N PRO A 60 4.14 28.09 29.17
CA PRO A 60 4.55 29.29 29.89
C PRO A 60 4.10 29.17 31.35
N CYS A 61 5.08 28.98 32.24
CA CYS A 61 4.92 29.29 33.66
C CYS A 61 4.67 30.81 33.76
N GLY A 62 3.52 31.19 34.33
CA GLY A 62 3.12 32.58 34.43
C GLY A 62 4.04 33.42 35.32
N HIS A 63 4.25 34.67 34.91
CA HIS A 63 4.63 35.74 35.83
C HIS A 63 3.75 36.96 35.58
N ARG A 64 3.22 37.47 36.69
CA ARG A 64 2.40 38.67 36.84
C ARG A 64 3.25 39.90 36.54
N HIS A 65 2.67 40.92 35.93
CA HIS A 65 2.68 42.32 36.38
C HIS A 65 1.78 43.15 35.47
#